data_AF-A0A9E0U9V3-F1
#
_entry.id   AF-A0A9E0U9V3-F1
#
_cell.length_a   1.000
_cell.length_b   1.000
_cell.length_c   1.000
_cell.angle_alpha   90.00
_cell.angle_beta   90.00
_cell.angle_gamma   90.00
#
_symmetry.space_group_name_H-M   'P 1'
#
loop_
_entity.id
_entity.type
_entity.pdbx_description
1 polymer ?
#
loop_
_entity_poly.entity_id
_entity_poly.type
_entity_poly.pdbx_seq_one_letter_code
_entity_poly.pdbx_strand_id
1 'polypeptide(L)' 'MIHWNSFADFLAMGGYAGYVWGSFGATALILILEPLFIIRRRKETISRLKRQMRAELASSSRNSVE' A
#
# COMPACT_ATOMS: atom_id res chain seq x y z
N MET A 1 -36.02 -15.02 -22.07
CA MET A 1 -35.05 -15.03 -20.95
C MET A 1 -33.96 -14.05 -21.29
N ILE A 2 -33.80 -12.97 -20.52
CA ILE A 2 -32.73 -12.01 -20.76
C ILE A 2 -31.48 -12.61 -20.12
N HIS A 3 -30.60 -13.14 -20.96
CA HIS A 3 -29.30 -13.64 -20.57
C HIS A 3 -28.42 -12.43 -20.27
N TRP A 4 -28.10 -12.21 -18.99
CA TRP A 4 -27.04 -11.30 -18.55
C TRP A 4 -25.70 -11.86 -19.00
N ASN A 5 -25.30 -11.58 -20.24
CA ASN A 5 -24.13 -12.21 -20.86
C ASN A 5 -22.88 -11.33 -20.86
N SER A 6 -22.90 -10.12 -20.28
CA SER A 6 -21.74 -9.24 -20.39
C SER A 6 -21.54 -8.24 -19.25
N PHE A 7 -20.31 -8.21 -18.74
CA PHE A 7 -19.75 -7.12 -17.94
C PHE A 7 -19.93 -5.75 -18.64
N ALA A 8 -20.03 -5.75 -19.97
CA ALA A 8 -20.32 -4.57 -20.78
C ALA A 8 -21.71 -3.98 -20.50
N ASP A 9 -22.75 -4.78 -20.22
CA ASP A 9 -24.09 -4.27 -19.88
C ASP A 9 -24.11 -3.62 -18.49
N PHE A 10 -23.34 -4.13 -17.53
CA PHE A 10 -23.15 -3.47 -16.22
C PHE A 10 -22.38 -2.15 -16.34
N LEU A 11 -21.45 -2.05 -17.29
CA LEU A 11 -20.72 -0.82 -17.58
C LEU A 11 -21.54 0.16 -18.45
N ALA A 12 -22.53 -0.33 -19.19
CA ALA A 12 -23.36 0.44 -20.11
C ALA A 12 -24.82 0.63 -19.62
N MET A 13 -25.11 0.38 -18.33
CA MET A 13 -26.39 0.68 -17.69
C MET A 13 -26.66 2.20 -17.69
N GLY A 14 -27.12 2.74 -18.82
CA GLY A 14 -27.80 4.02 -18.94
C GLY A 14 -27.10 5.25 -18.33
N GLY A 15 -25.76 5.28 -18.26
CA GLY A 15 -24.99 6.42 -17.75
C GLY A 15 -24.59 6.38 -16.27
N TYR A 16 -25.03 5.39 -15.48
CA TYR A 16 -24.74 5.32 -14.04
C TYR A 16 -23.45 4.58 -13.68
N ALA A 17 -22.96 3.72 -14.57
CA ALA A 17 -21.75 2.93 -14.31
C ALA A 17 -20.52 3.81 -14.04
N GLY A 18 -20.41 4.97 -14.70
CA GLY A 18 -19.32 5.93 -14.45
C GLY A 18 -19.28 6.44 -13.01
N TYR A 19 -20.45 6.63 -12.38
CA TYR A 19 -20.53 7.03 -10.98
C TYR A 19 -20.16 5.89 -10.03
N VAL A 20 -20.66 4.68 -10.25
CA VAL A 20 -20.39 3.52 -9.38
C VAL A 20 -18.90 3.18 -9.42
N TRP A 21 -18.34 3.01 -10.62
CA TRP A 21 -16.92 2.72 -10.80
C TRP A 21 -16.03 3.90 -10.39
N GLY A 22 -16.49 5.13 -10.59
CA GLY A 22 -15.80 6.33 -10.09
C GLY A 22 -15.71 6.35 -8.57
N SER A 23 -16.80 6.09 -7.85
CA SER A 23 -16.80 6.04 -6.38
C SER A 23 -16.02 4.85 -5.82
N PHE A 24 -16.14 3.66 -6.42
CA PHE A 24 -15.32 2.49 -6.07
C PHE A 24 -13.83 2.76 -6.34
N GLY A 25 -13.51 3.34 -7.49
CA GLY A 25 -12.15 3.74 -7.86
C GLY A 25 -11.58 4.79 -6.91
N ALA A 26 -12.35 5.82 -6.56
CA ALA A 26 -11.96 6.84 -5.59
C ALA A 26 -11.72 6.24 -4.19
N THR A 27 -12.59 5.32 -3.75
CA THR A 27 -12.45 4.63 -2.46
C THR A 27 -11.21 3.74 -2.45
N ALA A 28 -11.00 2.95 -3.51
CA ALA A 28 -9.80 2.14 -3.66
C ALA A 28 -8.52 3.00 -3.74
N LEU A 29 -8.57 4.13 -4.43
CA LEU A 29 -7.46 5.08 -4.51
C LEU A 29 -7.07 5.61 -3.12
N ILE A 30 -8.04 6.02 -2.31
CA ILE A 30 -7.80 6.50 -0.94
C ILE A 30 -7.21 5.38 -0.07
N LEU A 31 -7.80 4.18 -0.13
CA LEU A 31 -7.32 3.00 0.59
C LEU A 31 -5.91 2.57 0.17
N ILE A 32 -5.47 2.85 -1.05
CA ILE A 32 -4.12 2.55 -1.54
C ILE A 32 -3.14 3.68 -1.20
N LEU A 33 -3.58 4.93 -1.25
CA LEU A 33 -2.75 6.09 -0.93
C LEU A 33 -2.25 6.05 0.52
N GLU A 34 -3.12 5.80 1.49
CA GLU A 34 -2.73 5.74 2.90
C GLU A 34 -1.55 4.77 3.19
N PRO A 35 -1.62 3.47 2.82
CA PRO A 35 -0.53 2.52 3.04
C PRO A 35 0.69 2.84 2.19
N LEU A 36 0.55 3.41 0.98
CA LEU A 36 1.71 3.84 0.19
C LEU A 36 2.52 4.91 0.94
N PHE A 37 1.85 5.90 1.54
CA PHE A 37 2.51 6.91 2.36
C PHE A 37 3.14 6.30 3.63
N ILE A 38 2.45 5.37 4.30
CA ILE A 38 2.95 4.67 5.49
C ILE A 38 4.20 3.82 5.17
N ILE A 39 4.20 3.09 4.05
CA ILE A 39 5.29 2.20 3.66
C ILE A 39 6.53 3.02 3.31
N ARG A 40 6.36 4.16 2.64
CA ARG A 40 7.47 5.08 2.34
C ARG A 40 8.14 5.58 3.62
N ARG A 41 7.36 6.00 4.62
CA ARG A 41 7.90 6.42 5.93
C ARG A 41 8.53 5.28 6.71
N ARG A 42 7.92 4.08 6.71
CA ARG A 42 8.47 2.90 7.38
C ARG A 42 9.85 2.52 6.85
N LYS A 43 10.09 2.62 5.54
CA LYS A 43 11.40 2.32 4.94
C LYS A 43 12.51 3.21 5.50
N GLU A 44 12.24 4.49 5.75
CA GLU A 44 13.21 5.41 6.35
C GLU A 44 13.51 5.06 7.81
N THR A 45 12.49 4.76 8.61
CA THR A 45 12.67 4.39 10.02
C THR A 45 13.42 3.06 10.17
N ILE A 46 13.08 2.05 9.35
CA ILE A 46 13.75 0.74 9.37
C ILE A 46 15.23 0.87 8.96
N SER A 47 15.53 1.70 7.95
CA SER A 47 16.91 1.94 7.53
C SER A 47 17.76 2.55 8.65
N ARG A 48 17.19 3.47 9.43
CA ARG A 48 17.86 4.08 10.58
C ARG A 48 18.11 3.07 11.71
N LEU A 49 17.10 2.27 12.07
CA LEU A 49 17.23 1.21 13.08
C LEU A 49 18.28 0.18 12.69
N LYS A 50 18.30 -0.26 11.43
CA LYS A 50 19.29 -1.24 10.94
C LYS A 50 20.73 -0.73 11.03
N ARG A 51 20.95 0.59 10.89
CA ARG A 51 22.28 1.21 11.08
C ARG A 51 22.68 1.23 12.56
N GLN A 52 21.76 1.55 13.46
CA GLN A 52 22.01 1.56 14.91
C GLN A 52 22.36 0.16 15.43
N MET A 53 21.61 -0.87 15.05
CA MET A 53 21.91 -2.25 15.44
C MET A 53 23.30 -2.71 15.00
N ARG A 54 23.73 -2.33 13.79
CA ARG A 54 25.08 -2.66 13.30
C ARG A 54 26.19 -1.96 14.10
N ALA A 55 25.95 -0.72 14.54
CA ALA A 55 26.90 0.01 15.37
C ALA A 55 26.97 -0.59 16.79
N GLU A 56 25.84 -0.96 17.38
CA GLU A 56 25.81 -1.62 18.69
C GLU A 56 26.51 -2.97 18.67
N LEU A 57 26.24 -3.83 17.68
CA LEU A 57 26.92 -5.11 17.50
C LEU A 57 28.44 -4.94 17.39
N ALA A 58 28.91 -3.94 16.63
CA ALA A 58 30.34 -3.65 16.51
C ALA A 58 30.98 -3.14 17.81
N SER A 59 30.23 -2.38 18.62
CA SER A 59 30.69 -1.92 19.93
C SER A 59 30.67 -3.04 20.99
N SER A 60 29.65 -3.89 20.98
CA SER A 60 29.50 -5.01 21.92
C SER A 60 30.56 -6.09 21.69
N SER A 61 30.95 -6.35 20.43
CA SER A 61 32.06 -7.26 20.14
C SER A 61 33.42 -6.70 20.55
N ARG A 62 33.60 -5.37 20.57
CA ARG A 62 34.84 -4.75 21.07
C ARG A 62 34.95 -4.86 22.59
N ASN A 63 33.84 -4.63 23.30
CA ASN A 63 33.78 -4.69 24.76
C ASN A 63 33.91 -6.11 25.36
N SER A 64 33.77 -7.16 24.55
CA SER A 64 33.90 -8.55 24.99
C SER A 64 35.31 -9.13 24.82
N VAL A 65 36.24 -8.35 24.24
CA VAL A 65 37.62 -8.76 23.93
C VAL A 65 38.63 -8.09 24.87
N GLU A 66 38.24 -7.01 25.55
CA GLU A 66 38.95 -6.47 26.73
C GLU A 66 38.46 -7.17 28.01
#